data_AF-A0A1S1LSI5-F1
#
_entry.id   AF-A0A1S1LSI5-F1
#
_cell.length_a   1.000
_cell.length_b   1.000
_cell.length_c   1.000
_cell.angle_alpha   90.00
_cell.angle_beta   90.00
_cell.angle_gamma   90.00
#
_symmetry.space_group_name_H-M   'P 1'
#
loop_
_entity.id
_entity.type
_entity.pdbx_description
1 polymer ?
#
loop_
_entity_poly.entity_id
_entity_poly.type
_entity_poly.pdbx_seq_one_letter_code
_entity_poly.pdbx_strand_id
1 'polypeptide(L)'
;MNPLPPLAIPTENVGPGRFSITWFHSAVCAPHGRPAVTQFDWTIDRSEVNTMSRWLMQPSTLLTRQGRTDWDLQHPSIAATWPLCNICTRRRTLLICAAIALGLASLFSLTAATMLNQGTTPVVLFVGALVLFIAAGVTVAESGIGKITHTTPSNDLDAVVVVNPHPAFYGQARLMMNLPERDDRS
;
A
#
# COMPACT_ATOMS: atom_id res chain seq x y z
N MET A 1 16.93 17.75 15.42
CA MET A 1 17.68 16.69 14.72
C MET A 1 17.60 16.97 13.24
N ASN A 2 18.73 17.00 12.53
CA ASN A 2 18.71 17.17 11.08
C ASN A 2 18.01 15.96 10.42
N PRO A 3 17.20 16.15 9.37
CA PRO A 3 16.60 15.03 8.66
C PRO A 3 17.70 14.15 8.07
N LEU A 4 17.58 12.84 8.30
CA LEU A 4 18.47 11.87 7.65
C LEU A 4 18.18 11.85 6.14
N PRO A 5 19.21 11.58 5.31
CA PRO A 5 18.98 11.43 3.88
C PRO A 5 18.02 10.27 3.62
N PRO A 6 17.27 10.31 2.49
CA PRO A 6 16.47 9.18 2.05
C PRO A 6 17.32 7.92 1.97
N LEU A 7 16.72 6.79 2.32
CA LEU A 7 17.37 5.48 2.29
C LEU A 7 16.79 4.67 1.14
N ALA A 8 17.63 4.26 0.19
CA ALA A 8 17.23 3.37 -0.90
C ALA A 8 17.61 1.92 -0.54
N ILE A 9 16.62 1.03 -0.51
CA ILE A 9 16.78 -0.41 -0.28
C ILE A 9 16.70 -1.11 -1.63
N PRO A 10 17.75 -1.80 -2.10
CA PRO A 10 17.78 -2.35 -3.46
C PRO A 10 16.79 -3.50 -3.62
N THR A 11 16.15 -3.60 -4.77
CA THR A 11 15.25 -4.71 -5.09
C THR A 11 15.96 -5.82 -5.83
N GLU A 12 15.51 -7.05 -5.65
CA GLU A 12 15.91 -8.20 -6.45
C GLU A 12 14.89 -8.44 -7.57
N ASN A 13 15.37 -8.78 -8.77
CA ASN A 13 14.51 -9.17 -9.87
C ASN A 13 14.12 -10.64 -9.71
N VAL A 14 12.82 -10.90 -9.52
CA VAL A 14 12.27 -12.26 -9.33
C VAL A 14 11.62 -12.78 -10.61
N GLY A 15 11.38 -11.90 -11.58
CA GLY A 15 10.80 -12.25 -12.87
C GLY A 15 10.39 -11.03 -13.69
N PRO A 16 9.82 -11.24 -14.89
CA PRO A 16 9.42 -10.14 -15.77
C PRO A 16 8.44 -9.19 -15.07
N GLY A 17 8.84 -7.93 -14.87
CA GLY A 17 8.03 -6.91 -14.18
C GLY A 17 7.83 -7.15 -12.68
N ARG A 18 8.51 -8.13 -12.07
CA ARG A 18 8.35 -8.49 -10.66
C ARG A 18 9.66 -8.33 -9.91
N PHE A 19 9.63 -7.45 -8.93
CA PHE A 19 10.75 -7.16 -8.05
C PHE A 19 10.42 -7.58 -6.62
N SER A 20 11.43 -7.77 -5.78
CA SER A 20 11.23 -8.13 -4.39
C SER A 20 12.27 -7.50 -3.46
N ILE A 21 11.83 -7.17 -2.26
CA ILE A 21 12.67 -6.89 -1.10
C ILE A 21 12.26 -7.77 0.09
N THR A 22 11.65 -8.94 -0.16
CA THR A 22 11.32 -9.92 0.89
C THR A 22 12.55 -10.42 1.64
N TRP A 23 13.73 -10.23 1.08
CA TRP A 23 15.00 -10.54 1.72
C TRP A 23 15.30 -9.57 2.90
N PHE A 24 14.72 -8.36 2.88
CA PHE A 24 14.94 -7.30 3.87
C PHE A 24 13.99 -7.46 5.05
N HIS A 25 14.54 -7.63 6.25
CA HIS A 25 13.77 -7.79 7.48
C HIS A 25 14.32 -6.89 8.57
N SER A 26 13.65 -5.78 8.86
CA SER A 26 14.01 -4.95 10.01
C SER A 26 13.13 -5.27 11.21
N ALA A 27 13.73 -5.23 12.40
CA ALA A 27 13.05 -5.43 13.68
C ALA A 27 12.39 -4.14 14.19
N VAL A 28 12.60 -3.01 13.51
CA VAL A 28 12.08 -1.70 13.89
C VAL A 28 11.27 -1.09 12.75
N CYS A 29 10.30 -0.27 13.11
CA CYS A 29 9.45 0.42 12.16
C CYS A 29 10.18 1.63 11.55
N ALA A 30 10.08 1.80 10.23
CA ALA A 30 10.79 2.84 9.48
C ALA A 30 10.58 4.28 9.99
N PRO A 31 9.34 4.80 10.13
CA PRO A 31 9.13 6.17 10.60
C PRO A 31 9.32 6.36 12.11
N HIS A 32 9.05 5.35 12.93
CA HIS A 32 8.96 5.50 14.39
C HIS A 32 10.15 4.94 15.18
N GLY A 33 10.97 4.08 14.57
CA GLY A 33 12.07 3.38 15.26
C GLY A 33 11.64 2.41 16.36
N ARG A 34 10.33 2.18 16.51
CA ARG A 34 9.75 1.28 17.52
C ARG A 34 9.84 -0.18 17.08
N PRO A 35 9.87 -1.14 18.00
CA PRO A 35 9.86 -2.56 17.64
C PRO A 35 8.66 -2.89 16.75
N ALA A 36 8.93 -3.66 15.70
CA ALA A 36 7.91 -4.19 14.81
C ALA A 36 7.05 -5.21 15.57
N VAL A 37 5.73 -5.06 15.50
CA VAL A 37 4.76 -6.00 16.08
C VAL A 37 4.30 -7.01 15.02
N THR A 38 4.37 -6.63 13.75
CA THR A 38 4.00 -7.48 12.62
C THR A 38 4.89 -7.17 11.41
N GLN A 39 5.18 -8.21 10.62
CA GLN A 39 5.72 -8.09 9.27
C GLN A 39 4.53 -8.20 8.32
N PHE A 40 4.33 -7.18 7.49
CA PHE A 40 3.18 -7.13 6.60
C PHE A 40 3.63 -7.35 5.15
N ASP A 41 3.05 -8.35 4.51
CA ASP A 41 3.26 -8.62 3.09
C ASP A 41 2.51 -7.58 2.26
N TRP A 42 3.25 -6.79 1.50
CA TRP A 42 2.69 -5.78 0.60
C TRP A 42 3.28 -5.87 -0.80
N THR A 43 2.52 -5.36 -1.76
CA THR A 43 3.00 -5.09 -3.12
C THR A 43 3.06 -3.58 -3.30
N ILE A 44 4.25 -3.07 -3.57
CA ILE A 44 4.47 -1.67 -3.91
C ILE A 44 4.25 -1.56 -5.41
N ASP A 45 3.08 -1.10 -5.78
CA ASP A 45 2.75 -0.82 -7.17
C ASP A 45 3.26 0.56 -7.57
N ARG A 46 3.71 0.71 -8.82
CA ARG A 46 4.09 2.02 -9.37
C ARG A 46 2.90 2.99 -9.45
N SER A 47 1.68 2.46 -9.56
CA SER A 47 0.44 3.22 -9.59
C SER A 47 -0.53 2.76 -8.49
N GLU A 48 -1.08 3.70 -7.71
CA GLU A 48 -1.99 3.43 -6.58
C GLU A 48 -3.31 2.73 -6.97
N VAL A 49 -3.56 2.52 -8.27
CA VAL A 49 -4.84 2.08 -8.82
C VAL A 49 -4.94 0.54 -8.94
N ASN A 50 -3.85 -0.21 -8.70
CA ASN A 50 -3.62 -1.51 -9.32
C ASN A 50 -4.50 -2.68 -8.83
N THR A 51 -4.78 -2.82 -7.53
CA THR A 51 -5.42 -4.06 -7.04
C THR A 51 -6.92 -4.13 -7.40
N MET A 52 -7.62 -3.01 -7.29
CA MET A 52 -9.03 -2.91 -7.65
C MET A 52 -9.21 -2.71 -9.16
N SER A 53 -8.29 -2.02 -9.85
CA SER A 53 -8.29 -1.95 -11.32
C SER A 53 -8.02 -3.31 -11.96
N ARG A 54 -7.15 -4.16 -11.39
CA ARG A 54 -6.92 -5.53 -11.88
C ARG A 54 -8.21 -6.34 -11.88
N TRP A 55 -9.04 -6.18 -10.85
CA TRP A 55 -10.34 -6.83 -10.74
C TRP A 55 -11.40 -6.20 -11.66
N LEU A 56 -11.44 -4.87 -11.76
CA LEU A 56 -12.48 -4.13 -12.50
C LEU A 56 -12.23 -4.04 -14.01
N MET A 57 -10.98 -3.89 -14.45
CA MET A 57 -10.65 -3.55 -15.84
C MET A 57 -10.50 -4.80 -16.72
N GLN A 58 -9.93 -5.91 -16.21
CA GLN A 58 -9.62 -7.08 -17.05
C GLN A 58 -9.63 -8.41 -16.29
N PRO A 59 -10.80 -8.99 -15.94
CA PRO A 59 -10.88 -10.28 -15.23
C PRO A 59 -10.23 -11.46 -15.99
N SER A 60 -10.11 -11.35 -17.32
CA SER A 60 -9.40 -12.33 -18.16
C SER A 60 -7.91 -12.45 -17.82
N THR A 61 -7.28 -11.40 -17.30
CA THR A 61 -5.88 -11.41 -16.85
C THR A 61 -5.66 -12.20 -15.56
N LEU A 62 -6.72 -12.47 -14.81
CA LEU A 62 -6.66 -13.29 -13.60
C LEU A 62 -6.74 -14.79 -13.92
N LEU A 63 -7.37 -15.15 -15.03
CA LEU A 63 -7.75 -16.53 -15.37
C LEU A 63 -6.75 -17.22 -16.29
N THR A 64 -5.93 -16.47 -17.03
CA THR A 64 -4.95 -17.04 -17.95
C THR A 64 -3.52 -16.75 -17.48
N ARG A 65 -2.62 -17.73 -17.64
CA ARG A 65 -1.19 -17.55 -17.32
C ARG A 65 -0.58 -16.40 -18.12
N GLN A 66 -0.97 -16.28 -19.40
CA GLN A 66 -0.51 -15.22 -20.30
C GLN A 66 -1.00 -13.84 -19.86
N GLY A 67 -2.29 -13.71 -19.54
CA GLY A 67 -2.84 -12.44 -19.06
C GLY A 67 -2.25 -12.00 -17.72
N ARG A 68 -1.84 -12.95 -16.86
CA ARG A 68 -1.11 -12.62 -15.63
C ARG A 68 0.27 -12.04 -15.93
N THR A 69 1.04 -12.65 -16.84
CA THR A 69 2.36 -12.12 -17.24
C THR A 69 2.27 -10.78 -17.96
N ASP A 70 1.29 -10.61 -18.84
CA ASP A 70 1.10 -9.34 -19.56
C ASP A 70 0.71 -8.21 -18.60
N TRP A 71 -0.12 -8.53 -17.59
CA TRP A 71 -0.46 -7.59 -16.52
C TRP A 71 0.77 -7.18 -15.72
N ASP A 72 1.59 -8.13 -15.30
CA ASP A 72 2.78 -7.86 -14.47
C ASP A 72 3.83 -7.05 -15.25
N LEU A 73 3.92 -7.21 -16.58
CA LEU A 73 4.75 -6.36 -17.44
C LEU A 73 4.22 -4.93 -17.56
N GLN A 74 2.90 -4.75 -17.63
CA GLN A 74 2.26 -3.43 -17.71
C GLN A 74 2.20 -2.73 -16.35
N HIS A 75 2.15 -3.50 -15.26
CA HIS A 75 2.01 -3.03 -13.89
C HIS A 75 3.10 -3.63 -13.01
N PRO A 76 4.36 -3.22 -13.23
CA PRO A 76 5.46 -3.76 -12.48
C PRO A 76 5.35 -3.37 -11.01
N SER A 77 5.68 -4.32 -10.14
CA SER A 77 5.47 -4.22 -8.69
C SER A 77 6.63 -4.80 -7.90
N ILE A 78 6.81 -4.30 -6.67
CA ILE A 78 7.82 -4.80 -5.73
C ILE A 78 7.09 -5.51 -4.58
N ALA A 79 7.35 -6.81 -4.40
CA ALA A 79 6.91 -7.54 -3.21
C ALA A 79 7.80 -7.19 -2.00
N ALA A 80 7.23 -6.93 -0.83
CA ALA A 80 8.02 -6.88 0.40
C ALA A 80 7.29 -7.43 1.62
N THR A 81 8.10 -7.77 2.61
CA THR A 81 7.74 -7.93 4.01
C THR A 81 8.14 -6.65 4.75
N TRP A 82 7.16 -5.84 5.19
CA TRP A 82 7.45 -4.54 5.82
C TRP A 82 7.14 -4.50 7.33
N PRO A 83 8.06 -3.99 8.18
CA PRO A 83 7.86 -3.94 9.62
C PRO A 83 6.93 -2.81 10.04
N LEU A 84 5.85 -3.16 10.73
CA LEU A 84 4.89 -2.21 11.31
C LEU A 84 4.94 -2.24 12.84
N CYS A 85 5.09 -1.07 13.46
CA CYS A 85 4.89 -0.91 14.90
C CYS A 85 3.41 -0.77 15.24
N ASN A 86 3.07 -0.87 16.52
CA ASN A 86 1.70 -0.73 17.02
C ASN A 86 0.99 0.57 16.59
N ILE A 87 1.71 1.70 16.49
CA ILE A 87 1.15 2.97 16.03
C ILE A 87 0.73 2.88 14.56
N CYS A 88 1.62 2.40 13.69
CA CYS A 88 1.33 2.25 12.27
C CYS A 88 0.19 1.27 12.04
N THR A 89 0.20 0.13 12.73
CA THR A 89 -0.88 -0.86 12.65
C THR A 89 -2.20 -0.26 13.08
N ARG A 90 -2.25 0.43 14.24
CA ARG A 90 -3.48 1.06 14.73
C ARG A 90 -3.99 2.15 13.80
N ARG A 91 -3.11 3.02 13.29
CA ARG A 91 -3.47 4.07 12.32
C ARG A 91 -4.10 3.46 11.07
N ARG A 92 -3.50 2.39 10.54
CA ARG A 92 -4.03 1.67 9.39
C ARG A 92 -5.40 1.06 9.67
N THR A 93 -5.56 0.37 10.79
CA THR A 93 -6.86 -0.21 11.20
C THR A 93 -7.92 0.87 11.31
N LEU A 94 -7.62 2.02 11.93
CA LEU A 94 -8.56 3.14 12.04
C LEU A 94 -8.97 3.70 10.66
N LEU A 95 -8.02 3.86 9.73
CA LEU A 95 -8.32 4.33 8.38
C LEU A 95 -9.17 3.33 7.60
N ILE A 96 -8.89 2.03 7.70
CA ILE A 96 -9.70 0.98 7.07
C ILE A 96 -11.11 0.95 7.66
N CYS A 97 -11.25 1.00 8.99
CA CYS A 97 -12.55 1.05 9.64
C CYS A 97 -13.35 2.30 9.23
N ALA A 98 -12.69 3.47 9.15
CA ALA A 98 -13.31 4.70 8.69
C ALA A 98 -13.77 4.58 7.23
N ALA A 99 -12.93 4.02 6.35
CA ALA A 99 -13.29 3.78 4.96
C ALA A 99 -14.51 2.87 4.81
N ILE A 100 -14.56 1.76 5.57
CA ILE A 100 -15.70 0.84 5.58
C ILE A 100 -16.96 1.55 6.07
N ALA A 101 -16.87 2.32 7.17
CA ALA A 101 -18.01 3.06 7.71
C ALA A 101 -18.56 4.09 6.70
N LEU A 102 -17.68 4.83 6.03
CA LEU A 102 -18.06 5.77 4.96
C LEU A 102 -18.69 5.06 3.76
N GLY A 103 -18.13 3.93 3.35
CA GLY A 103 -18.68 3.10 2.27
C GLY A 103 -20.08 2.57 2.59
N LEU A 104 -20.30 2.07 3.82
CA LEU A 104 -21.60 1.62 4.28
C LEU A 104 -22.61 2.79 4.37
N ALA A 105 -22.20 3.94 4.93
CA ALA A 105 -23.04 5.12 5.00
C ALA A 105 -23.45 5.64 3.61
N SER A 106 -22.52 5.58 2.64
CA SER A 106 -22.81 5.86 1.23
C SER A 106 -23.88 4.92 0.69
N LEU A 107 -23.74 3.61 0.90
CA LEU A 107 -24.70 2.61 0.44
C LEU A 107 -26.09 2.83 1.05
N PHE A 108 -26.18 3.10 2.36
CA PHE A 108 -27.45 3.42 3.01
C PHE A 108 -28.10 4.70 2.49
N SER A 109 -27.29 5.73 2.21
CA SER A 109 -27.80 6.97 1.63
C SER A 109 -28.34 6.75 0.21
N LEU A 110 -27.64 5.92 -0.57
CA LEU A 110 -28.06 5.57 -1.93
C LEU A 110 -29.36 4.74 -1.93
N THR A 111 -29.51 3.76 -1.04
CA THR A 111 -30.74 2.97 -0.93
C THR A 111 -31.91 3.81 -0.42
N ALA A 112 -31.68 4.75 0.49
CA ALA A 112 -32.71 5.69 0.92
C ALA A 112 -33.17 6.61 -0.23
N ALA A 113 -32.24 7.04 -1.09
CA ALA A 113 -32.53 7.87 -2.25
C ALA A 113 -33.45 7.16 -3.26
N THR A 114 -33.33 5.84 -3.43
CA THR A 114 -34.18 5.08 -4.36
C THR A 114 -35.58 4.77 -3.83
N MET A 115 -35.78 4.83 -2.51
CA MET A 115 -37.09 4.63 -1.89
C MET A 115 -37.96 5.90 -1.88
N LEU A 116 -37.33 7.08 -2.01
CA LEU A 116 -38.02 8.37 -1.99
C LEU A 116 -38.28 8.84 -3.42
N ASN A 117 -39.55 8.91 -3.83
CA ASN A 117 -39.93 9.22 -5.21
C ASN A 117 -40.33 10.68 -5.47
N GLN A 118 -40.33 11.55 -4.44
CA GLN A 118 -40.80 12.93 -4.57
C GLN A 118 -39.98 13.91 -3.74
N GLY A 119 -39.84 15.13 -4.27
CA GLY A 119 -39.14 16.23 -3.61
C GLY A 119 -37.64 16.29 -3.90
N THR A 120 -36.95 17.20 -3.21
CA THR A 120 -35.50 17.41 -3.35
C THR A 120 -34.66 16.45 -2.51
N THR A 121 -35.26 15.79 -1.51
CA THR A 121 -34.62 14.82 -0.61
C THR A 121 -33.84 13.70 -1.32
N PRO A 122 -34.37 12.99 -2.33
CA PRO A 122 -33.60 11.93 -3.02
C PRO A 122 -32.35 12.48 -3.73
N VAL A 123 -32.42 13.70 -4.28
CA VAL A 123 -31.26 14.33 -4.92
C VAL A 123 -30.16 14.63 -3.89
N VAL A 124 -30.52 15.16 -2.73
CA VAL A 124 -29.57 15.44 -1.64
C VAL A 124 -28.92 14.15 -1.12
N LEU A 125 -29.70 13.09 -0.93
CA LEU A 125 -29.19 11.78 -0.48
C LEU A 125 -28.27 11.15 -1.53
N PHE A 126 -28.59 11.26 -2.81
CA PHE A 126 -27.75 10.77 -3.89
C PHE A 126 -26.40 11.49 -3.94
N VAL A 127 -26.41 12.82 -3.89
CA VAL A 127 -25.18 13.63 -3.86
C VAL A 127 -24.36 13.31 -2.59
N GLY A 128 -25.03 13.21 -1.43
CA GLY A 128 -24.39 12.82 -0.18
C GLY A 128 -23.73 11.44 -0.26
N ALA A 129 -24.42 10.45 -0.85
CA ALA A 129 -23.86 9.13 -1.09
C ALA A 129 -22.58 9.21 -1.94
N LEU A 130 -22.60 9.97 -3.05
CA LEU A 130 -21.43 10.14 -3.91
C LEU A 130 -20.24 10.75 -3.16
N VAL A 131 -20.47 11.79 -2.35
CA VAL A 131 -19.42 12.41 -1.54
C VAL A 131 -18.83 11.43 -0.53
N LEU A 132 -19.68 10.68 0.18
CA LEU A 132 -19.24 9.65 1.13
C LEU A 132 -18.45 8.53 0.44
N PHE A 133 -18.86 8.13 -0.76
CA PHE A 133 -18.13 7.13 -1.55
C PHE A 133 -16.74 7.61 -1.95
N ILE A 134 -16.62 8.85 -2.44
CA ILE A 134 -15.32 9.45 -2.77
C ILE A 134 -14.45 9.55 -1.52
N ALA A 135 -15.02 10.01 -0.40
CA ALA A 135 -14.30 10.09 0.87
C ALA A 135 -13.81 8.70 1.33
N ALA A 136 -14.63 7.66 1.18
CA ALA A 136 -14.23 6.28 1.44
C ALA A 136 -13.02 5.89 0.59
N GLY A 137 -13.06 6.15 -0.73
CA GLY A 137 -11.94 5.88 -1.64
C GLY A 137 -10.64 6.58 -1.23
N VAL A 138 -10.71 7.87 -0.88
CA VAL A 138 -9.54 8.62 -0.39
C VAL A 138 -9.01 8.03 0.91
N THR A 139 -9.87 7.68 1.87
CA THR A 139 -9.44 7.07 3.13
C THR A 139 -8.80 5.69 2.94
N VAL A 140 -9.26 4.90 1.96
CA VAL A 140 -8.59 3.65 1.57
C VAL A 140 -7.20 3.95 1.01
N ALA A 141 -7.06 4.92 0.10
CA ALA A 141 -5.76 5.28 -0.47
C ALA A 141 -4.77 5.75 0.61
N GLU A 142 -5.23 6.52 1.60
CA GLU A 142 -4.43 6.95 2.77
C GLU A 142 -4.06 5.80 3.72
N SER A 143 -4.80 4.69 3.70
CA SER A 143 -4.45 3.48 4.46
C SER A 143 -3.31 2.66 3.83
N GLY A 144 -2.87 3.06 2.63
CA GLY A 144 -1.76 2.46 1.92
C GLY A 144 -0.49 2.49 2.76
N ILE A 145 0.18 1.34 2.87
CA ILE A 145 1.36 1.21 3.73
C ILE A 145 2.45 2.19 3.33
N GLY A 146 2.59 2.47 2.03
CA GLY A 146 3.61 3.41 1.51
C GLY A 146 3.47 4.80 2.12
N LYS A 147 2.24 5.28 2.27
CA LYS A 147 1.93 6.56 2.93
C LYS A 147 2.14 6.48 4.44
N ILE A 148 1.81 5.34 5.07
CA ILE A 148 1.98 5.16 6.52
C ILE A 148 3.46 5.03 6.92
N THR A 149 4.28 4.40 6.08
CA THR A 149 5.70 4.12 6.35
C THR A 149 6.66 5.05 5.63
N HIS A 150 6.13 6.02 4.87
CA HIS A 150 6.88 7.03 4.12
C HIS A 150 7.84 6.39 3.12
N THR A 151 7.32 5.41 2.39
CA THR A 151 8.09 4.58 1.47
C THR A 151 7.47 4.60 0.10
N THR A 152 8.30 4.85 -0.90
CA THR A 152 7.91 4.93 -2.31
C THR A 152 8.84 4.08 -3.15
N PRO A 153 8.34 3.46 -4.23
CA PRO A 153 9.22 2.80 -5.19
C PRO A 153 10.09 3.84 -5.92
N SER A 154 11.31 3.46 -6.28
CA SER A 154 12.13 4.20 -7.25
C SER A 154 11.46 4.20 -8.62
N ASN A 155 11.76 5.21 -9.45
CA ASN A 155 11.21 5.32 -10.82
C ASN A 155 11.57 4.11 -11.69
N ASP A 156 12.76 3.54 -11.47
CA ASP A 156 13.29 2.40 -12.21
C ASP A 156 12.95 1.06 -11.54
N LEU A 157 12.23 1.10 -10.40
CA LEU A 157 11.87 -0.06 -9.57
C LEU A 157 13.07 -0.87 -9.09
N ASP A 158 14.25 -0.28 -9.11
CA ASP A 158 15.53 -0.84 -8.65
C ASP A 158 15.71 -0.73 -7.13
N ALA A 159 14.92 0.12 -6.49
CA ALA A 159 14.96 0.32 -5.05
C ALA A 159 13.60 0.73 -4.46
N VAL A 160 13.43 0.47 -3.17
CA VAL A 160 12.40 1.07 -2.32
C VAL A 160 13.03 2.23 -1.55
N VAL A 161 12.52 3.43 -1.76
CA VAL A 161 13.02 4.66 -1.13
C VAL A 161 12.21 4.95 0.12
N VAL A 162 12.88 5.02 1.28
CA VAL A 162 12.32 5.43 2.56
C VAL A 162 12.66 6.89 2.81
N VAL A 163 11.65 7.74 2.88
CA VAL A 163 11.78 9.18 3.12
C VAL A 163 11.71 9.46 4.62
N ASN A 164 12.67 10.22 5.15
CA ASN A 164 12.79 10.53 6.58
C ASN A 164 12.77 9.29 7.50
N PRO A 165 13.68 8.32 7.29
CA PRO A 165 13.76 7.14 8.14
C PRO A 165 14.20 7.51 9.56
N HIS A 166 13.66 6.82 10.56
CA HIS A 166 14.14 6.94 11.93
C HIS A 166 15.60 6.43 12.04
N PRO A 167 16.48 7.05 12.84
CA PRO A 167 17.89 6.65 12.96
C PRO A 167 18.11 5.17 13.28
N ALA A 168 17.29 4.58 14.16
CA ALA A 168 17.35 3.15 14.47
C ALA A 168 17.09 2.25 13.25
N PHE A 169 16.10 2.62 12.42
CA PHE A 169 15.81 1.89 11.18
C PHE A 169 16.93 2.11 10.15
N TYR A 170 17.39 3.35 10.01
CA TYR A 170 18.49 3.70 9.10
C TYR A 170 19.75 2.89 9.40
N GLY A 171 20.13 2.79 10.67
CA GLY A 171 21.28 2.01 11.12
C GLY A 171 21.12 0.52 10.81
N GLN A 172 19.99 -0.09 11.17
CA GLN A 172 19.74 -1.50 10.90
C GLN A 172 19.74 -1.81 9.40
N ALA A 173 19.11 -0.95 8.60
CA ALA A 173 19.03 -1.15 7.17
C ALA A 173 20.38 -0.99 6.47
N ARG A 174 21.19 0.00 6.86
CA ARG A 174 22.57 0.15 6.38
C ARG A 174 23.43 -1.06 6.69
N LEU A 175 23.31 -1.61 7.90
CA LEU A 175 24.03 -2.83 8.27
C LEU A 175 23.62 -3.99 7.37
N MET A 176 22.32 -4.21 7.17
CA MET A 176 21.81 -5.30 6.35
C MET A 176 22.19 -5.20 4.87
N MET A 177 22.21 -3.99 4.30
CA MET A 177 22.61 -3.78 2.90
C MET A 177 24.12 -3.95 2.68
N ASN A 178 24.93 -3.76 3.72
CA ASN A 178 26.38 -3.89 3.65
C ASN A 178 26.88 -5.27 4.11
N LEU A 179 25.98 -6.21 4.43
CA LEU A 179 26.37 -7.58 4.73
C LEU A 179 26.98 -8.20 3.46
N PRO A 180 28.21 -8.72 3.50
CA PRO A 180 28.77 -9.46 2.37
C PRO A 180 27.85 -10.64 2.07
N GLU A 181 27.59 -10.79 0.77
CA GLU A 181 26.92 -11.89 0.07
C GLU A 181 26.38 -13.00 0.99
N ARG A 182 25.05 -13.01 1.14
CA ARG A 182 24.32 -14.09 1.78
C ARG A 182 24.78 -15.41 1.16
N ASP A 183 25.35 -16.27 1.99
CA ASP A 183 25.60 -17.66 1.68
C ASP A 183 24.25 -18.32 1.40
N ASP A 184 23.87 -18.39 0.12
CA ASP A 184 22.72 -19.11 -0.41
C ASP A 184 22.97 -20.63 -0.29
N ARG A 185 23.15 -21.15 0.92
CA ARG A 185 23.13 -22.59 1.24
C ARG A 185 22.66 -22.88 2.66
N SER A 186 21.37 -23.15 2.81
CA SER A 186 20.87 -24.27 3.63
C SER A 186 19.42 -24.57 3.31
#